data_AF-A0A0J7I280-F1
#
_entry.id   AF-A0A0J7I280-F1
#
_cell.length_a   1.000
_cell.length_b   1.000
_cell.length_c   1.000
_cell.angle_alpha   90.00
_cell.angle_beta   90.00
_cell.angle_gamma   90.00
#
_symmetry.space_group_name_H-M   'P 1'
#
loop_
_entity.id
_entity.type
_entity.pdbx_description
1 polymer ?
#
loop_
_entity_poly.entity_id
_entity_poly.type
_entity_poly.pdbx_seq_one_letter_code
_entity_poly.pdbx_strand_id
1 'polypeptide(L)'
;MESLYIYDNGKWVLLETIKKINIPNKTQSFFYDLASQYFNKTEKEHSISASGIWAFNCNSNARIVFLPNLNSTQFTIPGRFSMNAELKKIGLNKYELYFTDFPPIIPLPDEMQNWENIDNKKPVGILEIINESKINLTWFGFYYKKTKKYIQTENPFNKNSSKATIINCPE
;
A
#
# COMPACT_ATOMS: atom_id res chain seq x y z
N MET A 1 -20.02 6.91 -16.14
CA MET A 1 -18.55 6.84 -16.25
C MET A 1 -18.20 7.35 -17.63
N GLU A 2 -17.04 7.98 -17.74
CA GLU A 2 -16.49 8.46 -19.00
C GLU A 2 -15.14 7.77 -19.19
N SER A 3 -14.87 7.32 -20.42
CA SER A 3 -13.65 6.61 -20.77
C SER A 3 -12.80 7.51 -21.67
N LEU A 4 -11.53 7.63 -21.32
CA LEU A 4 -10.58 8.51 -21.96
C LEU A 4 -9.68 7.70 -22.87
N TYR A 5 -9.61 8.06 -24.14
CA TYR A 5 -8.83 7.33 -25.14
C TYR A 5 -7.81 8.22 -25.82
N ILE A 6 -6.72 7.61 -26.28
CA ILE A 6 -5.77 8.21 -27.20
C ILE A 6 -5.68 7.38 -28.47
N TYR A 7 -5.55 8.03 -29.62
CA TYR A 7 -5.34 7.35 -30.88
C TYR A 7 -3.84 7.20 -31.12
N ASP A 8 -3.35 5.96 -31.09
CA ASP A 8 -1.94 5.62 -31.25
C ASP A 8 -1.79 4.41 -32.17
N ASN A 9 -0.85 4.48 -33.11
CA ASN A 9 -0.53 3.40 -34.07
C ASN A 9 -1.76 2.78 -34.76
N GLY A 10 -2.72 3.62 -35.15
CA GLY A 10 -3.93 3.18 -35.87
C GLY A 10 -5.02 2.57 -35.00
N LYS A 11 -4.92 2.67 -33.66
CA LYS A 11 -5.90 2.11 -32.72
C LYS A 11 -6.22 3.10 -31.61
N TRP A 12 -7.45 3.03 -31.10
CA TRP A 12 -7.84 3.72 -29.86
C TRP A 12 -7.36 2.91 -28.66
N VAL A 13 -6.53 3.53 -27.82
CA VAL A 13 -5.99 2.96 -26.58
C VAL A 13 -6.67 3.64 -25.40
N LEU A 14 -7.23 2.85 -24.49
CA LEU A 14 -7.84 3.38 -23.27
C LEU A 14 -6.76 3.88 -22.32
N LEU A 15 -6.82 5.14 -21.93
CA LEU A 15 -5.93 5.75 -20.95
C LEU A 15 -6.50 5.64 -19.53
N GLU A 16 -7.78 5.99 -19.32
CA GLU A 16 -8.39 5.97 -17.99
C GLU A 16 -9.93 5.90 -18.05
N THR A 17 -10.58 5.44 -16.98
CA THR A 17 -12.05 5.50 -16.82
C THR A 17 -12.40 6.29 -15.57
N ILE A 18 -13.17 7.37 -15.74
CA ILE A 18 -13.42 8.38 -14.71
C ILE A 18 -14.92 8.43 -14.40
N LYS A 19 -15.29 8.58 -13.11
CA LYS A 19 -16.67 8.89 -12.72
C LYS A 19 -16.92 10.38 -12.96
N LYS A 20 -18.10 10.74 -13.49
CA LYS A 20 -18.45 12.11 -13.92
C LYS A 20 -18.24 13.20 -12.86
N ILE A 21 -18.31 12.82 -11.58
CA ILE A 21 -18.10 13.66 -10.40
C ILE A 21 -16.62 14.02 -10.15
N ASN A 22 -15.69 13.31 -10.79
CA ASN A 22 -14.24 13.43 -10.59
C ASN A 22 -13.52 14.07 -11.79
N ILE A 23 -14.25 14.70 -12.72
CA ILE A 23 -13.62 15.36 -13.87
C ILE A 23 -12.96 16.66 -13.37
N PRO A 24 -11.63 16.83 -13.48
CA PRO A 24 -10.96 18.03 -12.98
C PRO A 24 -11.40 19.28 -13.75
N ASN A 25 -11.52 20.43 -13.07
CA ASN A 25 -11.85 21.72 -13.70
C ASN A 25 -10.83 22.17 -14.77
N LYS A 26 -9.62 21.60 -14.80
CA LYS A 26 -8.58 21.85 -15.81
C LYS A 26 -8.43 20.63 -16.72
N THR A 27 -9.46 20.35 -17.50
CA THR A 27 -9.54 19.14 -18.33
C THR A 27 -8.36 19.01 -19.29
N GLN A 28 -7.90 20.11 -19.90
CA GLN A 28 -6.82 20.09 -20.88
C GLN A 28 -5.45 19.69 -20.30
N SER A 29 -5.04 20.24 -19.16
CA SER A 29 -3.77 19.84 -18.52
C SER A 29 -3.80 18.40 -18.07
N PHE A 30 -4.95 17.95 -17.54
CA PHE A 30 -5.17 16.56 -17.18
C PHE A 30 -5.00 15.61 -18.38
N PHE A 31 -5.59 15.94 -19.53
CA PHE A 31 -5.40 15.19 -20.79
C PHE A 31 -3.93 15.16 -21.25
N TYR A 32 -3.24 16.31 -21.22
CA TYR A 32 -1.83 16.39 -21.61
C TYR A 32 -0.92 15.55 -20.71
N ASP A 33 -1.15 15.55 -19.40
CA ASP A 33 -0.39 14.75 -18.45
C ASP A 33 -0.56 13.25 -18.71
N LEU A 34 -1.79 12.80 -18.98
CA LEU A 34 -2.13 11.41 -19.32
C LEU A 34 -1.49 10.96 -20.63
N ALA A 35 -1.58 11.78 -21.68
CA ALA A 35 -0.96 11.49 -22.97
C ALA A 35 0.58 11.46 -22.87
N SER A 36 1.16 12.41 -22.13
CA SER A 36 2.61 12.48 -21.89
C SER A 36 3.12 11.23 -21.16
N GLN A 37 2.40 10.75 -20.13
CA GLN A 37 2.74 9.50 -19.43
C GLN A 37 2.75 8.28 -20.36
N TYR A 38 1.72 8.16 -21.21
CA TYR A 38 1.61 7.06 -22.16
C TYR A 38 2.77 7.06 -23.17
N PHE A 39 3.08 8.21 -23.78
CA PHE A 39 4.11 8.30 -24.81
C PHE A 39 5.54 8.26 -24.24
N ASN A 40 5.78 8.79 -23.05
CA ASN A 40 7.12 8.86 -22.47
C ASN A 40 7.49 7.64 -21.62
N LYS A 41 6.57 6.68 -21.39
CA LYS A 41 6.72 5.61 -20.39
C LYS A 41 7.20 6.11 -19.02
N THR A 42 7.00 7.39 -18.73
CA THR A 42 7.29 7.98 -17.44
C THR A 42 6.16 7.57 -16.53
N GLU A 43 6.35 6.46 -15.83
CA GLU A 43 5.49 6.08 -14.72
C GLU A 43 5.39 7.29 -13.76
N LYS A 44 4.17 7.69 -13.44
CA LYS A 44 3.90 8.84 -12.57
C LYS A 44 4.33 8.48 -11.15
N GLU A 45 5.15 9.31 -10.52
CA GLU A 45 5.40 9.17 -9.08
C GLU A 45 4.13 9.52 -8.31
N HIS A 46 3.66 8.59 -7.50
CA HIS A 46 2.55 8.77 -6.59
C HIS A 46 3.10 9.00 -5.19
N SER A 47 2.60 10.04 -4.53
CA SER A 47 2.85 10.27 -3.12
C SER A 47 1.64 9.86 -2.31
N ILE A 48 1.89 9.27 -1.14
CA ILE A 48 0.87 9.10 -0.10
C ILE A 48 0.82 10.47 0.60
N SER A 49 0.08 11.41 -0.01
CA SER A 49 0.19 12.84 0.28
C SER A 49 -0.62 13.32 1.48
N ALA A 50 -1.45 12.46 2.08
CA ALA A 50 -2.24 12.80 3.26
C ALA A 50 -2.24 11.62 4.26
N SER A 51 -2.21 11.96 5.56
CA SER A 51 -2.61 11.04 6.63
C SER A 51 -3.94 10.41 6.23
N GLY A 52 -3.99 9.09 6.13
CA GLY A 52 -5.17 8.38 5.69
C GLY A 52 -5.23 7.00 6.32
N ILE A 53 -6.44 6.53 6.56
CA ILE A 53 -6.71 5.17 6.99
C ILE A 53 -6.84 4.31 5.74
N TRP A 54 -6.06 3.24 5.64
CA TRP A 54 -6.07 2.34 4.51
C TRP A 54 -6.50 0.95 4.95
N ALA A 55 -7.43 0.36 4.21
CA ALA A 55 -8.00 -0.94 4.54
C ALA A 55 -8.43 -1.70 3.29
N PHE A 56 -8.72 -3.00 3.42
CA PHE A 56 -9.27 -3.80 2.31
C PHE A 56 -10.63 -3.25 1.83
N ASN A 57 -11.45 -2.80 2.79
CA ASN A 57 -12.65 -1.99 2.58
C ASN A 57 -12.84 -1.10 3.82
N CYS A 58 -13.63 -0.03 3.71
CA CYS A 58 -13.77 0.94 4.81
C CYS A 58 -14.61 0.48 6.00
N ASN A 59 -15.17 -0.73 5.94
CA ASN A 59 -15.85 -1.38 7.07
C ASN A 59 -14.92 -2.39 7.79
N SER A 60 -13.68 -2.55 7.32
CA SER A 60 -12.71 -3.47 7.90
C SER A 60 -12.10 -2.89 9.17
N ASN A 61 -12.02 -3.71 10.21
CA ASN A 61 -11.33 -3.33 11.45
C ASN A 61 -9.80 -3.39 11.30
N ALA A 62 -9.28 -4.18 10.36
CA ALA A 62 -7.86 -4.16 10.01
C ALA A 62 -7.55 -2.90 9.19
N ARG A 63 -6.57 -2.12 9.64
CA ARG A 63 -6.20 -0.83 9.04
C ARG A 63 -4.70 -0.55 9.07
N ILE A 64 -4.26 0.26 8.11
CA ILE A 64 -2.92 0.86 8.05
C ILE A 64 -3.09 2.37 8.07
N VAL A 65 -2.33 3.05 8.92
CA VAL A 65 -2.24 4.52 8.91
C VAL A 65 -0.85 4.90 8.44
N PHE A 66 -0.78 5.73 7.39
CA PHE A 66 0.48 6.34 6.96
C PHE A 66 0.64 7.65 7.70
N LEU A 67 1.73 7.79 8.44
CA LEU A 67 1.99 8.99 9.21
C LEU A 67 2.62 10.05 8.30
N PRO A 68 2.08 11.28 8.25
CA PRO A 68 2.63 12.34 7.41
C PRO A 68 4.05 12.69 7.87
N ASN A 69 4.95 12.93 6.91
CA ASN A 69 6.36 13.35 7.12
C ASN A 69 7.29 12.33 7.80
N LEU A 70 6.76 11.17 8.20
CA LEU A 70 7.56 10.06 8.69
C LEU A 70 7.46 8.97 7.62
N ASN A 71 8.59 8.42 7.16
CA ASN A 71 8.59 7.21 6.33
C ASN A 71 8.14 6.00 7.17
N SER A 72 6.97 6.10 7.80
CA SER A 72 6.46 5.17 8.79
C SER A 72 4.96 4.93 8.60
N THR A 73 4.57 3.72 8.95
CA THR A 73 3.19 3.25 8.92
C THR A 73 2.88 2.57 10.23
N GLN A 74 1.63 2.70 10.66
CA GLN A 74 1.10 1.94 11.78
C GLN A 74 0.06 0.95 11.28
N PHE A 75 0.24 -0.31 11.64
CA PHE A 75 -0.72 -1.37 11.38
C PHE A 75 -1.53 -1.63 12.64
N THR A 76 -2.84 -1.71 12.51
CA THR A 76 -3.75 -2.20 13.54
C THR A 76 -4.51 -3.38 12.96
N ILE A 77 -4.15 -4.60 13.38
CA ILE A 77 -4.81 -5.84 12.96
C ILE A 77 -5.47 -6.47 14.19
N PRO A 78 -6.75 -6.17 14.45
CA PRO A 78 -7.44 -6.63 15.65
C PRO A 78 -7.37 -8.14 15.85
N GLY A 79 -7.06 -8.55 17.09
CA GLY A 79 -6.90 -9.95 17.46
C GLY A 79 -5.64 -10.64 16.92
N ARG A 80 -4.75 -9.91 16.22
CA ARG A 80 -3.49 -10.46 15.69
C ARG A 80 -2.26 -9.69 16.16
N PHE A 81 -2.14 -8.41 15.83
CA PHE A 81 -1.03 -7.55 16.23
C PHE A 81 -1.31 -6.07 15.94
N SER A 82 -0.60 -5.20 16.65
CA SER A 82 -0.42 -3.79 16.29
C SER A 82 1.07 -3.54 16.16
N MET A 83 1.53 -2.87 15.10
CA MET A 83 2.97 -2.60 14.90
C MET A 83 3.19 -1.27 14.21
N ASN A 84 4.36 -0.67 14.44
CA ASN A 84 4.87 0.37 13.56
C ASN A 84 5.87 -0.25 12.57
N ALA A 85 5.96 0.32 11.38
CA ALA A 85 6.89 -0.10 10.34
C ALA A 85 7.44 1.09 9.58
N GLU A 86 8.73 1.04 9.25
CA GLU A 86 9.42 1.98 8.38
C GLU A 86 9.25 1.58 6.91
N LEU A 87 9.10 2.56 6.02
CA LEU A 87 9.06 2.37 4.58
C LEU A 87 10.43 2.69 3.97
N LYS A 88 10.95 1.76 3.17
CA LYS A 88 12.16 1.98 2.37
C LYS A 88 11.83 1.88 0.89
N LYS A 89 12.08 2.96 0.15
CA LYS A 89 11.84 3.01 -1.30
C LYS A 89 12.79 2.05 -2.01
N ILE A 90 12.25 1.13 -2.80
CA ILE A 90 13.02 0.14 -3.59
C ILE A 90 12.78 0.24 -5.10
N GLY A 91 11.89 1.15 -5.51
CA GLY A 91 11.58 1.42 -6.90
C GLY A 91 10.60 2.58 -6.99
N LEU A 92 10.19 2.89 -8.21
CA LEU A 92 9.11 3.86 -8.40
C LEU A 92 7.82 3.30 -7.81
N ASN A 93 7.15 4.10 -6.98
CA ASN A 93 5.90 3.73 -6.30
C ASN A 93 5.98 2.45 -5.45
N LYS A 94 7.18 1.96 -5.14
CA LYS A 94 7.39 0.67 -4.50
C LYS A 94 8.26 0.78 -3.27
N TYR A 95 7.78 0.23 -2.17
CA TYR A 95 8.39 0.34 -0.85
C TYR A 95 8.43 -1.01 -0.16
N GLU A 96 9.51 -1.30 0.54
CA GLU A 96 9.57 -2.37 1.53
C GLU A 96 9.16 -1.84 2.89
N LEU A 97 8.47 -2.70 3.66
CA LEU A 97 8.04 -2.42 5.02
C LEU A 97 8.97 -3.14 6.00
N TYR A 98 9.51 -2.43 6.97
CA TYR A 98 10.36 -2.99 8.03
C TYR A 98 9.72 -2.70 9.37
N PHE A 99 9.29 -3.71 10.13
CA PHE A 99 8.73 -3.44 11.45
C PHE A 99 9.81 -2.80 12.35
N THR A 100 9.41 -1.83 13.16
CA THR A 100 10.32 -1.15 14.09
C THR A 100 10.10 -1.63 15.51
N ASP A 101 8.84 -1.74 15.91
CA ASP A 101 8.41 -2.03 17.26
C ASP A 101 6.93 -2.44 17.29
N PHE A 102 6.55 -3.10 18.39
CA PHE A 102 5.17 -3.37 18.75
C PHE A 102 4.79 -2.41 19.89
N PRO A 103 3.70 -1.63 19.78
CA PRO A 103 3.24 -0.79 20.89
C PRO A 103 3.00 -1.63 22.15
N PRO A 104 3.10 -1.06 23.36
CA PRO A 104 2.92 -1.80 24.62
C PRO A 104 1.54 -2.45 24.81
N ILE A 105 0.56 -2.04 24.00
CA ILE A 105 -0.81 -2.54 24.03
C ILE A 105 -1.00 -3.47 22.84
N ILE A 106 -1.15 -4.77 23.13
CA ILE A 106 -1.19 -5.84 22.14
C ILE A 106 -2.25 -6.85 22.48
N PRO A 107 -2.78 -7.52 21.45
CA PRO A 107 -2.57 -8.95 21.41
C PRO A 107 -1.46 -9.25 20.40
N LEU A 108 -0.36 -9.89 20.85
CA LEU A 108 0.61 -10.54 19.97
C LEU A 108 0.32 -12.03 19.92
N PRO A 109 0.64 -12.72 18.81
CA PRO A 109 0.70 -14.17 18.79
C PRO A 109 1.79 -14.67 19.76
N ASP A 110 1.58 -15.83 20.39
CA ASP A 110 2.51 -16.40 21.39
C ASP A 110 3.95 -16.50 20.88
N GLU A 111 4.12 -16.90 19.62
CA GLU A 111 5.41 -16.99 18.93
C GLU A 111 6.15 -15.65 18.75
N MET A 112 5.45 -14.52 18.93
CA MET A 112 6.00 -13.17 18.82
C MET A 112 6.15 -12.47 20.17
N GLN A 113 5.73 -13.08 21.28
CA GLN A 113 5.85 -12.48 22.62
C GLN A 113 7.30 -12.12 22.97
N ASN A 114 8.26 -12.94 22.53
CA ASN A 114 9.67 -12.60 22.56
C ASN A 114 10.10 -11.99 21.21
N TRP A 115 9.80 -10.71 21.05
CA TRP A 115 10.08 -9.93 19.85
C TRP A 115 11.58 -9.79 19.54
N GLU A 116 12.48 -10.00 20.51
CA GLU A 116 13.92 -10.05 20.25
C GLU A 116 14.29 -11.19 19.29
N ASN A 117 13.42 -12.17 19.10
CA ASN A 117 13.63 -13.24 18.12
C ASN A 117 13.17 -12.86 16.71
N ILE A 118 12.54 -11.70 16.52
CA ILE A 118 12.14 -11.19 15.22
C ILE A 118 13.27 -10.33 14.62
N ASP A 119 13.54 -10.47 13.33
CA ASP A 119 14.57 -9.70 12.63
C ASP A 119 13.99 -8.46 11.94
N ASN A 120 14.21 -7.28 12.53
CA ASN A 120 13.77 -6.00 11.97
C ASN A 120 14.59 -5.55 10.75
N LYS A 121 15.63 -6.29 10.36
CA LYS A 121 16.37 -6.06 9.11
C LYS A 121 15.80 -6.86 7.93
N LYS A 122 14.73 -7.62 8.13
CA LYS A 122 14.00 -8.32 7.07
C LYS A 122 12.66 -7.63 6.83
N PRO A 123 12.25 -7.45 5.56
CA PRO A 123 11.00 -6.79 5.26
C PRO A 123 9.82 -7.68 5.67
N VAL A 124 8.77 -7.08 6.23
CA VAL A 124 7.50 -7.76 6.56
C VAL A 124 6.52 -7.77 5.39
N GLY A 125 6.76 -6.93 4.39
CA GLY A 125 5.96 -6.86 3.18
C GLY A 125 6.46 -5.79 2.21
N ILE A 126 5.74 -5.66 1.09
CA ILE A 126 5.98 -4.68 0.04
C ILE A 126 4.70 -3.93 -0.25
N LEU A 127 4.79 -2.61 -0.38
CA LEU A 127 3.75 -1.75 -0.91
C LEU A 127 4.08 -1.37 -2.35
N GLU A 128 3.06 -1.43 -3.20
CA GLU A 128 3.08 -0.96 -4.58
C GLU A 128 1.90 0.02 -4.73
N ILE A 129 2.22 1.31 -4.82
CA ILE A 129 1.22 2.38 -4.97
C ILE A 129 0.74 2.36 -6.41
N ILE A 130 -0.55 2.03 -6.59
CA ILE A 130 -1.17 1.99 -7.92
C ILE A 130 -1.67 3.37 -8.30
N ASN A 131 -2.24 4.09 -7.34
CA ASN A 131 -2.58 5.52 -7.43
C ASN A 131 -2.83 6.08 -6.02
N GLU A 132 -3.19 7.36 -5.92
CA GLU A 132 -3.44 8.08 -4.66
C GLU A 132 -4.55 7.46 -3.78
N SER A 133 -5.37 6.57 -4.32
CA SER A 133 -6.49 5.91 -3.61
C SER A 133 -6.34 4.40 -3.45
N LYS A 134 -5.30 3.79 -4.04
CA LYS A 134 -5.19 2.32 -4.13
C LYS A 134 -3.73 1.87 -4.01
N ILE A 135 -3.49 0.93 -3.10
CA ILE A 135 -2.19 0.32 -2.87
C ILE A 135 -2.32 -1.19 -2.92
N ASN A 136 -1.34 -1.85 -3.51
CA ASN A 136 -1.17 -3.29 -3.41
C ASN A 136 -0.16 -3.61 -2.30
N LEU A 137 -0.59 -4.35 -1.30
CA LEU A 137 0.23 -4.88 -0.21
C LEU A 137 0.52 -6.36 -0.46
N THR A 138 1.79 -6.69 -0.65
CA THR A 138 2.28 -8.07 -0.56
C THR A 138 2.81 -8.30 0.84
N TRP A 139 2.30 -9.30 1.55
CA TRP A 139 2.68 -9.62 2.91
C TRP A 139 3.61 -10.83 2.97
N PHE A 140 4.70 -10.72 3.72
CA PHE A 140 5.65 -11.81 3.96
C PHE A 140 5.50 -12.38 5.37
N GLY A 141 5.07 -11.57 6.34
CA GLY A 141 5.07 -11.92 7.76
C GLY A 141 6.35 -11.48 8.46
N PHE A 142 6.58 -11.97 9.67
CA PHE A 142 7.71 -11.57 10.50
C PHE A 142 8.83 -12.60 10.38
N TYR A 143 10.06 -12.16 10.14
CA TYR A 143 11.19 -13.09 10.03
C TYR A 143 11.66 -13.53 11.42
N TYR A 144 11.51 -14.81 11.74
CA TYR A 144 11.90 -15.38 13.02
C TYR A 144 13.35 -15.90 12.96
N LYS A 145 14.27 -15.24 13.68
CA LYS A 145 15.72 -15.51 13.65
C LYS A 145 16.08 -16.93 14.04
N LYS A 146 15.36 -17.50 15.02
CA LYS A 146 15.62 -18.85 15.54
C LYS A 146 15.39 -19.94 14.50
N THR A 147 14.30 -19.86 13.74
CA THR A 147 13.96 -20.88 12.72
C THR A 147 14.38 -20.47 11.31
N LYS A 148 14.84 -19.21 11.11
CA LYS A 148 15.20 -18.62 9.83
C LYS A 148 14.06 -18.61 8.81
N LYS A 149 12.81 -18.50 9.29
CA LYS A 149 11.59 -18.53 8.47
C LYS A 149 10.68 -17.36 8.80
N TYR A 150 9.84 -16.99 7.83
CA TYR A 150 8.74 -16.08 8.10
C TYR A 150 7.62 -16.79 8.88
N ILE A 151 7.10 -16.12 9.90
CA ILE A 151 5.93 -16.50 10.70
C ILE A 151 4.81 -15.48 10.48
N GLN A 152 3.57 -15.82 10.87
CA GLN A 152 2.40 -14.98 10.62
C GLN A 152 2.25 -14.58 9.14
N THR A 153 2.47 -15.54 8.23
CA THR A 153 2.51 -15.33 6.77
C THR A 153 1.14 -15.09 6.14
N GLU A 154 0.05 -15.33 6.86
CA GLU A 154 -1.31 -15.01 6.42
C GLU A 154 -1.49 -13.49 6.29
N ASN A 155 -1.76 -13.00 5.08
CA ASN A 155 -1.93 -11.58 4.82
C ASN A 155 -3.09 -11.01 5.67
N PRO A 156 -2.85 -9.92 6.43
CA PRO A 156 -3.84 -9.38 7.36
C PRO A 156 -5.08 -8.77 6.70
N PHE A 157 -5.04 -8.51 5.39
CA PHE A 157 -6.13 -7.89 4.61
C PHE A 157 -6.79 -8.86 3.61
N ASN A 158 -6.17 -10.02 3.35
CA ASN A 158 -6.74 -11.05 2.50
C ASN A 158 -6.19 -12.44 2.89
N LYS A 159 -6.96 -13.22 3.63
CA LYS A 159 -6.52 -14.53 4.14
C LYS A 159 -6.17 -15.54 3.03
N ASN A 160 -6.72 -15.35 1.83
CA ASN A 160 -6.61 -16.30 0.72
C ASN A 160 -5.47 -15.96 -0.25
N SER A 161 -4.71 -14.89 -0.01
CA SER A 161 -3.66 -14.43 -0.92
C SER A 161 -2.56 -13.69 -0.17
N SER A 162 -1.30 -13.87 -0.58
CA SER A 162 -0.20 -13.06 -0.06
C SER A 162 -0.28 -11.60 -0.49
N LYS A 163 -1.02 -11.30 -1.58
CA LYS A 163 -1.28 -9.94 -2.08
C LYS A 163 -2.70 -9.50 -1.76
N ALA A 164 -2.85 -8.31 -1.19
CA ALA A 164 -4.12 -7.65 -0.94
C ALA A 164 -4.09 -6.25 -1.55
N THR A 165 -5.22 -5.82 -2.13
CA THR A 165 -5.42 -4.43 -2.48
C THR A 165 -6.07 -3.72 -1.30
N ILE A 166 -5.49 -2.61 -0.87
CA ILE A 166 -6.05 -1.71 0.13
C ILE A 166 -6.42 -0.38 -0.52
N ILE A 167 -7.47 0.24 -0.02
CA ILE A 167 -7.99 1.52 -0.49
C ILE A 167 -7.87 2.57 0.62
N ASN A 168 -7.72 3.83 0.21
CA ASN A 168 -7.82 4.96 1.12
C ASN A 168 -9.29 5.10 1.55
N CYS A 169 -9.51 5.16 2.86
CA CYS A 169 -10.82 5.37 3.46
C CYS A 169 -10.90 6.79 4.02
N PRO A 170 -11.91 7.57 3.62
CA PRO A 170 -12.15 8.87 4.22
C PRO A 170 -12.43 8.70 5.72
N GLU A 171 -11.95 9.67 6.51
CA GLU A 171 -12.31 9.80 7.93
C GLU A 171 -13.81 10.08 8.11
#